data_AF-J3IGW6-F1
#
_entry.id   AF-J3IGW6-F1
#
_cell.length_a   1.000
_cell.length_b   1.000
_cell.length_c   1.000
_cell.angle_alpha   90.00
_cell.angle_beta   90.00
_cell.angle_gamma   90.00
#
_symmetry.space_group_name_H-M   'P 1'
#
loop_
_entity.id
_entity.type
_entity.pdbx_description
1 polymer ?
#
loop_
_entity_poly.entity_id
_entity_poly.type
_entity_poly.pdbx_seq_one_letter_code
_entity_poly.pdbx_strand_id
1 'polypeptide(L)'
;MNNFIERHLAAQYRTLLFSKEFSEDAIFGFECNDGWANLIEATFRLTQQHAELKALDVKVTQAKEKLGQLRIYHSGSDEDIGSVFEIAQLASGCICELCGKPGEVVSLEGWLVARCGKHTGRGHLDPIEAHIADEKYITSYTQALDMILAFFATGAVRWVQDERTAFAGRRPLEMLATEEGCQTIFTFLNRLEHGVGV
;
A
#
# COMPACT_ATOMS: atom_id res chain seq x y z
N MET A 1 -15.63 -16.83 -1.27
CA MET A 1 -15.06 -15.49 -1.04
C MET A 1 -14.29 -15.17 -2.31
N ASN A 2 -14.81 -14.28 -3.16
CA ASN A 2 -14.43 -14.15 -4.56
C ASN A 2 -14.16 -12.67 -4.88
N ASN A 3 -13.34 -12.04 -4.03
CA ASN A 3 -13.00 -10.63 -4.15
C ASN A 3 -11.89 -10.46 -5.21
N PHE A 4 -11.74 -9.25 -5.75
CA PHE A 4 -10.76 -8.95 -6.80
C PHE A 4 -9.34 -9.30 -6.35
N ILE A 5 -9.00 -8.96 -5.10
CA ILE A 5 -7.67 -9.20 -4.53
C ILE A 5 -7.26 -10.67 -4.65
N GLU A 6 -8.11 -11.59 -4.21
CA GLU A 6 -7.77 -13.03 -4.23
C GLU A 6 -7.56 -13.53 -5.67
N ARG A 7 -8.47 -13.19 -6.59
CA ARG A 7 -8.38 -13.66 -7.99
C ARG A 7 -7.20 -13.06 -8.75
N HIS A 8 -6.84 -11.82 -8.45
CA HIS A 8 -5.82 -11.10 -9.18
C HIS A 8 -4.43 -11.29 -8.56
N LEU A 9 -4.29 -10.98 -7.27
CA LEU A 9 -2.98 -10.92 -6.62
C LEU A 9 -2.45 -12.30 -6.24
N ALA A 10 -3.30 -13.25 -5.84
CA ALA A 10 -2.83 -14.60 -5.48
C ALA A 10 -2.18 -15.31 -6.68
N ALA A 11 -2.71 -15.09 -7.88
CA ALA A 11 -2.15 -15.62 -9.12
C ALA A 11 -0.86 -14.89 -9.52
N GLN A 12 -0.88 -13.55 -9.54
CA GLN A 12 0.24 -12.73 -10.03
C GLN A 12 1.45 -12.76 -9.08
N TYR A 13 1.23 -12.81 -7.77
CA TYR A 13 2.27 -12.74 -6.73
C TYR A 13 2.47 -14.08 -6.03
N ARG A 14 2.26 -15.18 -6.75
CA ARG A 14 2.28 -16.54 -6.20
C ARG A 14 3.58 -16.87 -5.44
N THR A 15 4.72 -16.38 -5.93
CA THR A 15 6.03 -16.61 -5.29
C THR A 15 6.17 -15.91 -3.94
N LEU A 16 5.48 -14.79 -3.71
CA LEU A 16 5.44 -14.14 -2.39
C LEU A 16 4.44 -14.81 -1.45
N LEU A 17 3.30 -15.26 -1.99
CA LEU A 17 2.13 -15.65 -1.20
C LEU A 17 2.08 -17.14 -0.85
N PHE A 18 2.79 -17.99 -1.59
CA PHE A 18 2.76 -19.43 -1.39
C PHE A 18 4.17 -20.04 -1.29
N SER A 19 4.33 -21.06 -0.44
CA SER A 19 5.48 -21.95 -0.54
C SER A 19 5.36 -22.82 -1.79
N LYS A 20 6.47 -23.41 -2.24
CA LYS A 20 6.49 -24.29 -3.43
C LYS A 20 5.64 -25.55 -3.24
N GLU A 21 5.23 -25.87 -2.01
CA GLU A 21 4.46 -27.06 -1.69
C GLU A 21 2.94 -26.88 -1.90
N PHE A 22 2.47 -25.63 -2.08
CA PHE A 22 1.06 -25.35 -2.28
C PHE A 22 0.61 -25.67 -3.70
N SER A 23 -0.55 -26.35 -3.81
CA SER A 23 -1.22 -26.63 -5.08
C SER A 23 -1.58 -25.35 -5.83
N GLU A 24 -1.61 -25.40 -7.16
CA GLU A 24 -1.96 -24.25 -8.02
C GLU A 24 -3.29 -23.60 -7.61
N ASP A 25 -4.27 -24.40 -7.18
CA ASP A 25 -5.60 -23.95 -6.72
C ASP A 25 -5.64 -23.45 -5.26
N ALA A 26 -4.50 -23.28 -4.60
CA ALA A 26 -4.44 -22.77 -3.24
C ALA A 26 -4.97 -21.33 -3.15
N ILE A 27 -5.77 -21.07 -2.13
CA ILE A 27 -6.32 -19.76 -1.78
C ILE A 27 -5.44 -19.15 -0.70
N PHE A 28 -5.01 -17.91 -0.88
CA PHE A 28 -4.22 -17.18 0.11
C PHE A 28 -5.11 -16.72 1.27
N GLY A 29 -6.27 -16.13 0.97
CA GLY A 29 -7.26 -15.72 1.96
C GLY A 29 -7.00 -14.32 2.51
N PHE A 30 -7.00 -13.31 1.63
CA PHE A 30 -6.93 -11.91 2.08
C PHE A 30 -8.10 -11.53 3.00
N GLU A 31 -7.80 -10.97 4.16
CA GLU A 31 -8.77 -10.56 5.19
C GLU A 31 -9.00 -9.04 5.16
N CYS A 32 -9.09 -8.46 3.97
CA CYS A 32 -9.38 -7.05 3.73
C CYS A 32 -10.22 -6.88 2.45
N ASN A 33 -10.83 -5.70 2.27
CA ASN A 33 -11.66 -5.41 1.10
C ASN A 33 -10.85 -4.88 -0.10
N ASP A 34 -11.48 -4.95 -1.28
CA ASP A 34 -10.83 -4.70 -2.58
C ASP A 34 -10.35 -3.26 -2.80
N GLY A 35 -10.82 -2.29 -2.01
CA GLY A 35 -10.36 -0.91 -2.14
C GLY A 35 -8.87 -0.73 -1.85
N TRP A 36 -8.23 -1.68 -1.16
CA TRP A 36 -6.77 -1.66 -0.97
C TRP A 36 -5.99 -2.48 -2.02
N ALA A 37 -6.65 -3.08 -3.01
CA ALA A 37 -5.99 -3.97 -3.97
C ALA A 37 -4.82 -3.30 -4.69
N ASN A 38 -4.99 -2.08 -5.18
CA ASN A 38 -3.93 -1.35 -5.89
C ASN A 38 -2.74 -1.01 -4.98
N LEU A 39 -2.99 -0.68 -3.70
CA LEU A 39 -1.92 -0.44 -2.72
C LEU A 39 -1.15 -1.74 -2.43
N ILE A 40 -1.86 -2.85 -2.21
CA ILE A 40 -1.26 -4.16 -1.97
C ILE A 40 -0.43 -4.60 -3.18
N GLU A 41 -0.96 -4.42 -4.38
CA GLU A 41 -0.24 -4.74 -5.62
C GLU A 41 1.05 -3.92 -5.76
N ALA A 42 0.99 -2.61 -5.58
CA ALA A 42 2.17 -1.75 -5.63
C ALA A 42 3.23 -2.16 -4.60
N THR A 43 2.78 -2.50 -3.38
CA THR A 43 3.63 -2.98 -2.29
C THR A 43 4.31 -4.29 -2.66
N PHE A 44 3.57 -5.25 -3.23
CA PHE A 44 4.12 -6.54 -3.66
C PHE A 44 5.04 -6.40 -4.86
N ARG A 45 4.71 -5.53 -5.82
CA ARG A 45 5.54 -5.22 -6.99
C ARG A 45 6.93 -4.72 -6.55
N LEU A 46 6.96 -3.72 -5.66
CA LEU A 46 8.23 -3.20 -5.14
C LEU A 46 8.98 -4.24 -4.31
N THR A 47 8.26 -5.00 -3.47
CA THR A 47 8.84 -6.07 -2.66
C THR A 47 9.52 -7.14 -3.52
N GLN A 48 8.87 -7.61 -4.59
CA GLN A 48 9.47 -8.60 -5.50
C GLN A 48 10.74 -8.04 -6.14
N GLN A 49 10.69 -6.81 -6.65
CA GLN A 49 11.85 -6.16 -7.26
C GLN A 49 13.04 -6.11 -6.30
N HIS A 50 12.82 -5.64 -5.07
CA HIS A 50 13.87 -5.55 -4.06
C HIS A 50 14.36 -6.92 -3.59
N ALA A 51 13.45 -7.88 -3.41
CA ALA A 51 13.79 -9.25 -3.02
C ALA A 51 14.64 -9.95 -4.09
N GLU A 52 14.30 -9.80 -5.37
CA GLU A 52 15.06 -10.35 -6.49
C GLU A 52 16.45 -9.74 -6.58
N LEU A 53 16.56 -8.41 -6.49
CA LEU A 53 17.85 -7.69 -6.52
C LEU A 53 18.79 -8.11 -5.38
N LYS A 54 18.23 -8.38 -4.21
CA LYS A 54 18.97 -8.74 -2.99
C LYS A 54 19.05 -10.25 -2.73
N ALA A 55 18.47 -11.07 -3.61
CA ALA A 55 18.33 -12.52 -3.45
C ALA A 55 17.70 -12.95 -2.11
N LEU A 56 16.66 -12.23 -1.66
CA LEU A 56 15.90 -12.53 -0.45
C LEU A 56 14.70 -13.44 -0.75
N ASP A 57 14.45 -14.43 0.10
CA ASP A 57 13.25 -15.29 0.02
C ASP A 57 12.13 -14.71 0.90
N VAL A 58 11.53 -13.60 0.43
CA VAL A 58 10.45 -12.93 1.15
C VAL A 58 9.16 -13.72 1.01
N LYS A 59 8.49 -13.98 2.13
CA LYS A 59 7.18 -14.64 2.17
C LYS A 59 6.17 -13.81 2.93
N VAL A 60 5.03 -13.56 2.30
CA VAL A 60 3.84 -12.98 2.94
C VAL A 60 2.99 -14.12 3.47
N THR A 61 2.64 -14.07 4.76
CA THR A 61 1.93 -15.13 5.48
C THR A 61 0.48 -14.75 5.81
N GLN A 62 0.17 -13.46 5.84
CA GLN A 62 -1.18 -12.95 6.02
C GLN A 62 -1.25 -11.49 5.55
N ALA A 63 -2.38 -11.09 4.98
CA ALA A 63 -2.72 -9.70 4.71
C ALA A 63 -4.15 -9.44 5.19
N LYS A 64 -4.32 -8.53 6.15
CA LYS A 64 -5.58 -8.31 6.85
C LYS A 64 -5.86 -6.85 7.16
N GLU A 65 -7.12 -6.49 7.33
CA GLU A 65 -7.49 -5.29 8.06
C GLU A 65 -7.22 -5.47 9.57
N LYS A 66 -6.67 -4.44 10.19
CA LYS A 66 -6.52 -4.32 11.64
C LYS A 66 -6.47 -2.85 12.07
N LEU A 67 -7.50 -2.43 12.80
CA LEU A 67 -7.64 -1.08 13.39
C LEU A 67 -7.69 0.05 12.34
N GLY A 68 -8.40 -0.19 11.25
CA GLY A 68 -8.55 0.71 10.12
C GLY A 68 -7.34 0.77 9.19
N GLN A 69 -6.41 -0.18 9.31
CA GLN A 69 -5.20 -0.23 8.50
C GLN A 69 -4.93 -1.65 8.00
N LEU A 70 -4.24 -1.75 6.88
CA LEU A 70 -3.70 -2.98 6.34
C LEU A 70 -2.55 -3.46 7.21
N ARG A 71 -2.52 -4.75 7.55
CA ARG A 71 -1.37 -5.39 8.17
C ARG A 71 -0.94 -6.58 7.34
N ILE A 72 0.31 -6.55 6.88
CA ILE A 72 0.96 -7.62 6.15
C ILE A 72 1.96 -8.30 7.09
N TYR A 73 1.74 -9.58 7.38
CA TYR A 73 2.69 -10.40 8.11
C TYR A 73 3.61 -11.09 7.11
N HIS A 74 4.92 -11.02 7.34
CA HIS A 74 5.92 -11.54 6.42
C HIS A 74 7.14 -12.12 7.14
N SER A 75 7.98 -12.82 6.38
CA SER A 75 9.27 -13.35 6.80
C SER A 75 10.28 -13.25 5.66
N GLY A 76 11.58 -13.34 5.97
CA GLY A 76 12.66 -13.32 4.98
C GLY A 76 13.00 -11.94 4.39
N SER A 77 12.32 -10.88 4.84
CA SER A 77 12.61 -9.49 4.46
C SER A 77 13.78 -8.90 5.24
N ASP A 78 14.46 -7.92 4.63
CA ASP A 78 15.36 -7.02 5.33
C ASP A 78 14.62 -5.77 5.86
N GLU A 79 15.36 -4.80 6.40
CA GLU A 79 14.80 -3.56 6.97
C GLU A 79 14.13 -2.65 5.91
N ASP A 80 14.66 -2.63 4.68
CA ASP A 80 14.10 -1.82 3.59
C ASP A 80 12.73 -2.37 3.16
N ILE A 81 12.64 -3.69 2.92
CA ILE A 81 11.36 -4.35 2.60
C ILE A 81 10.41 -4.28 3.80
N GLY A 82 10.92 -4.37 5.03
CA GLY A 82 10.12 -4.10 6.23
C GLY A 82 9.48 -2.71 6.20
N SER A 83 10.25 -1.69 5.81
CA SER A 83 9.78 -0.30 5.65
C SER A 83 8.74 -0.16 4.54
N VAL A 84 8.86 -0.92 3.43
CA VAL A 84 7.83 -0.99 2.38
C VAL A 84 6.47 -1.39 2.95
N PHE A 85 6.43 -2.48 3.72
CA PHE A 85 5.20 -2.97 4.34
C PHE A 85 4.66 -2.03 5.42
N GLU A 86 5.53 -1.42 6.22
CA GLU A 86 5.11 -0.46 7.25
C GLU A 86 4.51 0.82 6.65
N ILE A 87 5.12 1.35 5.58
CA ILE A 87 4.58 2.52 4.87
C ILE A 87 3.24 2.17 4.21
N ALA A 88 3.10 0.97 3.63
CA ALA A 88 1.82 0.52 3.09
C ALA A 88 0.73 0.39 4.18
N GLN A 89 1.06 -0.17 5.34
CA GLN A 89 0.15 -0.20 6.50
C GLN A 89 -0.32 1.23 6.83
N LEU A 90 0.59 2.18 6.93
CA LEU A 90 0.25 3.56 7.26
C LEU A 90 -0.62 4.20 6.15
N ALA A 91 -0.26 4.00 4.87
CA ALA A 91 -0.90 4.64 3.73
C ALA A 91 -2.33 4.12 3.54
N SER A 92 -2.57 2.84 3.84
CA SER A 92 -3.90 2.24 3.82
C SER A 92 -4.91 2.96 4.73
N GLY A 93 -4.45 3.58 5.82
CA GLY A 93 -5.30 4.39 6.70
C GLY A 93 -5.80 5.69 6.06
N CYS A 94 -5.17 6.11 4.95
CA CYS A 94 -5.58 7.26 4.14
C CYS A 94 -6.37 6.85 2.89
N ILE A 95 -6.70 5.57 2.73
CA ILE A 95 -7.36 5.01 1.55
C ILE A 95 -8.60 4.24 2.00
N CYS A 96 -9.75 4.51 1.40
CA CYS A 96 -10.97 3.78 1.71
C CYS A 96 -10.82 2.30 1.34
N GLU A 97 -10.92 1.43 2.34
CA GLU A 97 -10.83 -0.02 2.17
C GLU A 97 -11.89 -0.59 1.22
N LEU A 98 -13.02 0.11 1.03
CA LEU A 98 -14.12 -0.36 0.18
C LEU A 98 -13.97 0.05 -1.29
N CYS A 99 -13.38 1.21 -1.60
CA CYS A 99 -13.34 1.71 -2.98
C CYS A 99 -12.02 2.33 -3.44
N GLY A 100 -10.98 2.33 -2.61
CA GLY A 100 -9.65 2.84 -2.98
C GLY A 100 -9.53 4.35 -3.12
N LYS A 101 -10.61 5.11 -2.96
CA LYS A 101 -10.56 6.58 -2.96
C LYS A 101 -9.96 7.11 -1.65
N PRO A 102 -9.37 8.32 -1.65
CA PRO A 102 -8.88 8.95 -0.42
C PRO A 102 -9.91 8.92 0.70
N GLY A 103 -9.43 8.56 1.87
CA GLY A 103 -10.24 8.42 3.07
C GLY A 103 -9.40 8.65 4.32
N GLU A 104 -9.99 8.31 5.46
CA GLU A 104 -9.34 8.41 6.76
C GLU A 104 -9.82 7.29 7.67
N VAL A 105 -9.05 7.00 8.71
CA VAL A 105 -9.48 6.07 9.77
C VAL A 105 -10.54 6.76 10.62
N VAL A 106 -11.75 6.20 10.60
CA VAL A 106 -12.89 6.67 11.39
C VAL A 106 -13.37 5.59 12.34
N SER A 107 -14.04 6.00 13.43
CA SER A 107 -14.79 5.08 14.29
C SER A 107 -16.22 4.94 13.77
N LEU A 108 -16.54 3.79 13.17
CA LEU A 108 -17.88 3.43 12.71
C LEU A 108 -18.42 2.31 13.59
N GLU A 109 -19.51 2.57 14.31
CA GLU A 109 -20.17 1.56 15.16
C GLU A 109 -19.22 0.88 16.18
N GLY A 110 -18.23 1.63 16.68
CA GLY A 110 -17.24 1.15 17.64
C GLY A 110 -16.02 0.44 17.04
N TRP A 111 -15.93 0.36 15.71
CA TRP A 111 -14.79 -0.20 14.98
C TRP A 111 -14.00 0.88 14.27
N LEU A 112 -12.67 0.78 14.31
CA LEU A 112 -11.80 1.62 13.49
C LEU A 112 -11.74 1.05 12.07
N VAL A 113 -12.06 1.87 11.07
CA VAL A 113 -12.13 1.49 9.66
C VAL A 113 -11.62 2.63 8.78
N ALA A 114 -10.91 2.34 7.68
CA ALA A 114 -10.54 3.37 6.69
C ALA A 114 -11.67 3.58 5.69
N ARG A 115 -12.29 4.78 5.69
CA ARG A 115 -13.44 5.10 4.85
C ARG A 115 -13.29 6.49 4.22
N CYS A 116 -13.77 6.65 3.00
CA CYS A 116 -13.98 7.96 2.39
C CYS A 116 -15.34 8.52 2.84
N GLY A 117 -15.58 9.82 2.62
CA GLY A 117 -16.82 10.47 3.05
C GLY A 117 -18.13 9.84 2.54
N LYS A 118 -18.09 9.04 1.47
CA LYS A 118 -19.25 8.28 0.97
C LYS A 118 -19.55 7.01 1.78
N HIS A 119 -18.52 6.44 2.41
CA HIS A 119 -18.60 5.16 3.10
C HIS A 119 -18.57 5.27 4.63
N THR A 120 -18.78 6.47 5.18
CA THR A 120 -18.89 6.73 6.63
C THR A 120 -20.32 6.62 7.18
N GLY A 121 -21.34 6.50 6.31
CA GLY A 121 -22.74 6.38 6.72
C GLY A 121 -23.12 4.99 7.26
N ARG A 122 -24.16 4.94 8.11
CA ARG A 122 -24.74 3.66 8.57
C ARG A 122 -25.23 2.85 7.36
N GLY A 123 -24.83 1.59 7.30
CA GLY A 123 -25.29 0.63 6.30
C GLY A 123 -24.56 0.64 4.96
N HIS A 124 -23.41 1.34 4.81
CA HIS A 124 -22.61 1.36 3.57
C HIS A 124 -23.48 1.37 2.30
N LEU A 125 -24.45 2.28 2.26
CA LEU A 125 -25.59 2.20 1.32
C LEU A 125 -25.18 2.49 -0.13
N ASP A 126 -24.01 3.09 -0.32
CA ASP A 126 -23.45 3.30 -1.65
C ASP A 126 -22.91 1.97 -2.20
N PRO A 127 -23.27 1.61 -3.44
CA PRO A 127 -22.75 0.42 -4.08
C PRO A 127 -21.22 0.43 -4.09
N ILE A 128 -20.63 -0.65 -3.61
CA ILE A 128 -19.21 -0.93 -3.83
C ILE A 128 -19.07 -1.26 -5.31
N GLU A 129 -18.50 -0.32 -6.08
CA GLU A 129 -18.15 -0.53 -7.47
C GLU A 129 -17.16 -1.69 -7.57
N ALA A 130 -17.24 -2.50 -8.63
CA ALA A 130 -16.27 -3.54 -8.88
C ALA A 130 -14.88 -2.91 -9.02
N HIS A 131 -13.90 -3.43 -8.27
CA HIS A 131 -12.54 -2.92 -8.33
C HIS A 131 -11.89 -3.22 -9.69
N ILE A 132 -11.16 -2.24 -10.20
CA ILE A 132 -10.37 -2.33 -11.44
C ILE A 132 -8.94 -1.91 -11.09
N ALA A 133 -7.95 -2.69 -11.54
CA ALA A 133 -6.54 -2.34 -11.37
C ALA A 133 -6.26 -0.95 -11.96
N ASP A 134 -5.62 -0.09 -11.16
CA ASP A 134 -5.18 1.24 -11.58
C ASP A 134 -3.66 1.25 -11.74
N GLU A 135 -3.19 0.89 -12.94
CA GLU A 135 -1.76 0.82 -13.24
C GLU A 135 -1.04 2.16 -13.07
N LYS A 136 -1.74 3.29 -13.22
CA LYS A 136 -1.11 4.61 -13.04
C LYS A 136 -0.81 4.86 -11.57
N TYR A 137 -1.79 4.59 -10.70
CA TYR A 137 -1.58 4.66 -9.26
C TYR A 137 -0.50 3.66 -8.82
N ILE A 138 -0.59 2.39 -9.24
CA ILE A 138 0.36 1.35 -8.85
C ILE A 138 1.80 1.73 -9.22
N THR A 139 2.01 2.21 -10.45
CA THR A 139 3.32 2.66 -10.92
C THR A 139 3.81 3.89 -10.15
N SER A 140 2.94 4.89 -9.98
CA SER A 140 3.30 6.13 -9.29
C SER A 140 3.66 5.88 -7.82
N TYR A 141 2.90 5.03 -7.12
CA TYR A 141 3.19 4.63 -5.75
C TYR A 141 4.53 3.89 -5.65
N THR A 142 4.75 2.91 -6.53
CA THR A 142 6.01 2.13 -6.57
C THR A 142 7.23 3.05 -6.73
N GLN A 143 7.17 3.99 -7.69
CA GLN A 143 8.25 4.94 -7.94
C GLN A 143 8.48 5.91 -6.77
N ALA A 144 7.40 6.44 -6.20
CA ALA A 144 7.49 7.35 -5.06
C ALA A 144 8.11 6.64 -3.84
N LEU A 145 7.66 5.42 -3.55
CA LEU A 145 8.14 4.65 -2.40
C LEU A 145 9.59 4.19 -2.59
N ASP A 146 9.97 3.73 -3.79
CA ASP A 146 11.36 3.38 -4.10
C ASP A 146 12.30 4.57 -3.90
N MET A 147 11.88 5.76 -4.36
CA MET A 147 12.64 7.00 -4.17
C MET A 147 12.70 7.43 -2.69
N ILE A 148 11.62 7.26 -1.93
CA ILE A 148 11.62 7.50 -0.48
C ILE A 148 12.67 6.58 0.20
N LEU A 149 12.69 5.30 -0.14
CA LEU A 149 13.63 4.34 0.45
C LEU A 149 15.07 4.67 0.07
N ALA A 150 15.33 5.03 -1.19
CA ALA A 150 16.66 5.41 -1.66
C ALA A 150 17.24 6.61 -0.90
N PHE A 151 16.40 7.60 -0.55
CA PHE A 151 16.82 8.79 0.18
C PHE A 151 16.97 8.58 1.68
N PHE A 152 16.04 7.82 2.29
CA PHE A 152 15.87 7.83 3.73
C PHE A 152 16.20 6.50 4.40
N ALA A 153 16.29 5.40 3.67
CA ALA A 153 16.53 4.04 4.20
C ALA A 153 15.65 3.78 5.44
N THR A 154 16.25 3.44 6.58
CA THR A 154 15.56 3.20 7.86
C THR A 154 14.79 4.42 8.39
N GLY A 155 15.08 5.62 7.89
CA GLY A 155 14.35 6.85 8.19
C GLY A 155 13.06 7.05 7.38
N ALA A 156 12.80 6.21 6.37
CA ALA A 156 11.67 6.35 5.44
C ALA A 156 10.30 6.39 6.15
N VAL A 157 10.08 5.48 7.10
CA VAL A 157 8.83 5.39 7.87
C VAL A 157 8.55 6.66 8.66
N ARG A 158 9.58 7.20 9.33
CA ARG A 158 9.46 8.49 10.02
C ARG A 158 9.27 9.61 8.99
N TRP A 159 9.97 9.53 7.87
CA TRP A 159 9.95 10.60 6.89
C TRP A 159 8.57 10.84 6.30
N VAL A 160 7.81 9.77 6.03
CA VAL A 160 6.44 9.88 5.51
C VAL A 160 5.41 10.37 6.53
N GLN A 161 5.71 10.25 7.83
CA GLN A 161 4.81 10.63 8.92
C GLN A 161 4.95 12.09 9.36
N ASP A 162 6.13 12.69 9.19
CA ASP A 162 6.35 14.09 9.57
C ASP A 162 5.79 15.04 8.50
N GLU A 163 5.20 16.15 8.92
CA GLU A 163 4.75 17.22 8.03
C GLU A 163 5.93 17.83 7.25
N ARG A 164 5.67 18.19 6.00
CA ARG A 164 6.68 18.78 5.11
C ARG A 164 6.23 20.13 4.61
N THR A 165 7.04 21.16 4.86
CA THR A 165 6.83 22.50 4.29
C THR A 165 6.81 22.47 2.75
N ALA A 166 7.63 21.62 2.14
CA ALA A 166 7.65 21.36 0.70
C ALA A 166 6.30 20.86 0.15
N PHE A 167 5.46 20.27 1.02
CA PHE A 167 4.12 19.78 0.69
C PHE A 167 3.03 20.57 1.41
N ALA A 168 3.27 21.86 1.66
CA ALA A 168 2.34 22.78 2.31
C ALA A 168 1.85 22.28 3.68
N GLY A 169 2.73 21.64 4.44
CA GLY A 169 2.43 21.09 5.77
C GLY A 169 1.76 19.72 5.74
N ARG A 170 1.50 19.14 4.57
CA ARG A 170 0.96 17.78 4.47
C ARG A 170 2.01 16.74 4.82
N ARG A 171 1.55 15.60 5.34
CA ARG A 171 2.41 14.42 5.54
C ARG A 171 2.51 13.66 4.21
N PRO A 172 3.71 13.24 3.76
CA PRO A 172 3.85 12.45 2.54
C PRO A 172 2.97 11.20 2.54
N LEU A 173 2.73 10.60 3.70
CA LEU A 173 1.82 9.48 3.86
C LEU A 173 0.41 9.74 3.31
N GLU A 174 -0.15 10.92 3.57
CA GLU A 174 -1.49 11.30 3.10
C GLU A 174 -1.51 11.53 1.59
N MET A 175 -0.36 11.87 1.01
CA MET A 175 -0.21 12.05 -0.43
C MET A 175 -0.09 10.72 -1.16
N LEU A 176 0.46 9.67 -0.51
CA LEU A 176 0.53 8.31 -1.08
C LEU A 176 -0.86 7.67 -1.33
N ALA A 177 -1.94 8.29 -0.87
CA ALA A 177 -3.31 7.85 -1.14
C ALA A 177 -3.81 8.20 -2.57
N THR A 178 -3.08 9.01 -3.35
CA THR A 178 -3.47 9.34 -4.74
C THR A 178 -2.31 9.23 -5.73
N GLU A 179 -2.65 9.07 -7.00
CA GLU A 179 -1.69 9.12 -8.11
C GLU A 179 -0.93 10.45 -8.10
N GLU A 180 -1.64 11.59 -8.03
CA GLU A 180 -0.98 12.90 -8.11
C GLU A 180 -0.06 13.16 -6.91
N GLY A 181 -0.45 12.69 -5.72
CA GLY A 181 0.37 12.82 -4.52
C GLY A 181 1.65 12.00 -4.61
N CYS A 182 1.58 10.77 -5.12
CA CYS A 182 2.75 9.94 -5.40
C CYS A 182 3.68 10.62 -6.42
N GLN A 183 3.15 11.11 -7.54
CA GLN A 183 3.92 11.81 -8.58
C GLN A 183 4.60 13.08 -8.04
N THR A 184 3.91 13.80 -7.15
CA THR A 184 4.46 15.00 -6.49
C THR A 184 5.66 14.64 -5.61
N ILE A 185 5.55 13.59 -4.80
CA ILE A 185 6.67 13.10 -3.96
C ILE A 185 7.85 12.66 -4.84
N PHE A 186 7.59 11.83 -5.84
CA PHE A 186 8.62 11.34 -6.76
C PHE A 186 9.35 12.49 -7.44
N THR A 187 8.60 13.44 -8.01
CA THR A 187 9.18 14.61 -8.69
C THR A 187 10.03 15.46 -7.75
N PHE A 188 9.56 15.66 -6.51
CA PHE A 188 10.29 16.41 -5.50
C PHE A 188 11.63 15.75 -5.16
N LEU A 189 11.62 14.46 -4.82
CA LEU A 189 12.84 13.74 -4.46
C LEU A 189 13.79 13.57 -5.65
N ASN A 190 13.26 13.28 -6.85
CA ASN A 190 14.06 13.19 -8.07
C ASN A 190 14.73 14.53 -8.42
N ARG A 191 14.08 15.68 -8.18
CA ARG A 191 14.71 17.00 -8.32
C ARG A 191 15.84 17.21 -7.32
N LEU A 192 15.64 16.79 -6.07
CA LEU A 192 16.69 16.86 -5.05
C LEU A 192 17.91 15.99 -5.41
N GLU A 193 17.68 14.80 -5.96
CA GLU A 193 18.73 13.88 -6.41
C GLU A 193 19.63 14.53 -7.47
N HIS A 194 19.03 15.27 -8.40
CA HIS A 194 19.72 15.96 -9.49
C HIS A 194 20.19 17.38 -9.12
N GLY A 195 20.07 17.79 -7.85
CA GLY A 195 20.51 19.10 -7.38
C GLY A 195 19.67 20.28 -7.89
N VAL A 196 18.46 20.03 -8.38
CA VAL A 196 17.54 21.08 -8.83
C VAL A 196 16.71 21.56 -7.64
N GLY A 197 17.11 22.69 -7.06
CA GLY A 197 16.40 23.33 -5.93
C GLY A 197 14.90 23.57 -6.22
N VAL A 198 14.10 23.54 -5.16
CA VAL A 198 12.63 23.75 -5.17
C VAL A 198 12.29 25.19 -4.87
#